data_AF-A0A2D6DID1-F1
#
_entry.id   AF-A0A2D6DID1-F1
#
_cell.length_a   1.000
_cell.length_b   1.000
_cell.length_c   1.000
_cell.angle_alpha   90.00
_cell.angle_beta   90.00
_cell.angle_gamma   90.00
#
_symmetry.space_group_name_H-M   'P 1'
#
loop_
_entity.id
_entity.type
_entity.pdbx_description
1 polymer ?
#
loop_
_entity_poly.entity_id
_entity_poly.type
_entity_poly.pdbx_seq_one_letter_code
_entity_poly.pdbx_strand_id
1 'polypeptide(L)'
;MTKTNTMELQDLTIAHFHDHMGASAEAAETLPESITMAAELLFACLVNDGKILICGDGHHSSNASHLCNALMSRHGQDRPALPALHIGADSALQSTLMHQNPKQELFARQITTLGQAGDVLVVLAGPQDSSNVLQAVQAAHAQDMQVIVIGSQQMQQLDAVLVPDDITIAVPGERFATLLQQQLMVALMISDLIDYQLFGSNEEYV
;
A
#
# COMPACT_ATOMS: atom_id res chain seq x y z
N MET A 1 -28.54 -24.01 18.39
CA MET A 1 -27.53 -24.20 17.31
C MET A 1 -28.26 -24.68 16.08
N THR A 2 -28.67 -23.74 15.23
CA THR A 2 -29.29 -24.00 13.92
C THR A 2 -28.21 -24.59 13.01
N LYS A 3 -28.45 -25.76 12.43
CA LYS A 3 -27.56 -26.31 11.39
C LYS A 3 -27.61 -25.37 10.19
N THR A 4 -26.59 -24.53 10.02
CA THR A 4 -26.39 -23.79 8.78
C THR A 4 -26.37 -24.80 7.64
N ASN A 5 -27.26 -24.64 6.66
CA ASN A 5 -27.42 -25.61 5.60
C ASN A 5 -26.20 -25.51 4.65
N THR A 6 -25.54 -26.63 4.35
CA THR A 6 -24.35 -26.67 3.48
C THR A 6 -24.58 -25.94 2.15
N MET A 7 -25.80 -25.99 1.63
CA MET A 7 -26.19 -25.29 0.40
C MET A 7 -26.11 -23.75 0.54
N GLU A 8 -26.56 -23.20 1.68
CA GLU A 8 -26.47 -21.75 1.95
C GLU A 8 -25.02 -21.27 2.07
N LEU A 9 -24.12 -22.09 2.64
CA LEU A 9 -22.69 -21.76 2.71
C LEU A 9 -22.03 -21.76 1.32
N GLN A 10 -22.47 -22.65 0.43
CA GLN A 10 -21.99 -22.69 -0.96
C GLN A 10 -22.43 -21.44 -1.73
N ASP A 11 -23.70 -21.04 -1.59
CA ASP A 11 -24.21 -19.84 -2.23
C ASP A 11 -23.47 -18.57 -1.75
N LEU A 12 -23.22 -18.45 -0.45
CA LEU A 12 -22.41 -17.35 0.11
C LEU A 12 -20.97 -17.36 -0.42
N THR A 13 -20.36 -18.54 -0.57
CA THR A 13 -19.01 -18.67 -1.13
C THR A 13 -18.97 -18.18 -2.58
N ILE A 14 -19.95 -18.58 -3.40
CA ILE A 14 -20.07 -18.13 -4.79
C ILE A 14 -20.25 -16.61 -4.85
N ALA A 15 -21.09 -16.05 -3.97
CA ALA A 15 -21.29 -14.60 -3.89
C ALA A 15 -19.96 -13.86 -3.64
N HIS A 16 -19.13 -14.33 -2.71
CA HIS A 16 -17.82 -13.73 -2.45
C HIS A 16 -16.89 -13.74 -3.68
N PHE A 17 -16.88 -14.81 -4.48
CA PHE A 17 -16.10 -14.83 -5.72
C PHE A 17 -16.65 -13.85 -6.77
N HIS A 18 -17.97 -13.75 -6.91
CA HIS A 18 -18.59 -12.78 -7.82
C HIS A 18 -18.30 -11.34 -7.39
N ASP A 19 -18.35 -11.03 -6.09
CA ASP A 19 -17.98 -9.71 -5.55
C ASP A 19 -16.52 -9.36 -5.88
N HIS A 20 -15.61 -10.32 -5.70
CA HIS A 20 -14.20 -10.13 -6.06
C HIS A 20 -14.02 -9.89 -7.55
N MET A 21 -14.62 -10.72 -8.40
CA MET A 21 -14.56 -10.57 -9.86
C MET A 21 -15.10 -9.22 -10.32
N GLY A 22 -16.24 -8.78 -9.77
CA GLY A 22 -16.85 -7.49 -10.10
C GLY A 22 -15.92 -6.32 -9.77
N ALA A 23 -15.35 -6.31 -8.57
CA ALA A 23 -14.42 -5.25 -8.18
C ALA A 23 -13.10 -5.30 -8.94
N SER A 24 -12.56 -6.49 -9.25
CA SER A 24 -11.35 -6.62 -10.07
C SER A 24 -11.59 -6.10 -11.49
N ALA A 25 -12.78 -6.34 -12.06
CA ALA A 25 -13.14 -5.81 -13.37
C ALA A 25 -13.22 -4.27 -13.36
N GLU A 26 -13.85 -3.68 -12.35
CA GLU A 26 -13.92 -2.22 -12.19
C GLU A 26 -12.52 -1.60 -11.95
N ALA A 27 -11.71 -2.24 -11.11
CA ALA A 27 -10.34 -1.80 -10.83
C ALA A 27 -9.46 -1.84 -12.09
N ALA A 28 -9.63 -2.85 -12.95
CA ALA A 28 -8.87 -2.98 -14.19
C ALA A 28 -9.14 -1.83 -15.19
N GLU A 29 -10.33 -1.22 -15.13
CA GLU A 29 -10.69 -0.07 -15.99
C GLU A 29 -10.29 1.27 -15.37
N THR A 30 -10.16 1.35 -14.04
CA THR A 30 -10.03 2.64 -13.31
C THR A 30 -8.65 2.91 -12.72
N LEU A 31 -7.90 1.86 -12.34
CA LEU A 31 -6.62 2.00 -11.66
C LEU A 31 -5.35 2.03 -12.54
N PRO A 32 -5.30 1.54 -13.81
CA PRO A 32 -4.03 1.40 -14.54
C PRO A 32 -3.17 2.65 -14.61
N GLU A 33 -3.77 3.82 -14.83
CA GLU A 33 -3.06 5.11 -14.90
C GLU A 33 -2.36 5.42 -13.56
N SER A 34 -3.11 5.40 -12.46
CA SER A 34 -2.57 5.68 -11.12
C SER A 34 -1.52 4.66 -10.66
N ILE A 35 -1.69 3.38 -11.01
CA ILE A 35 -0.71 2.32 -10.73
C ILE A 35 0.58 2.56 -11.52
N THR A 36 0.47 2.94 -12.79
CA THR A 36 1.63 3.21 -13.66
C THR A 36 2.41 4.42 -13.15
N MET A 37 1.72 5.52 -12.84
CA MET A 37 2.35 6.71 -12.25
C MET A 37 3.05 6.39 -10.93
N ALA A 38 2.43 5.56 -10.07
CA ALA A 38 3.05 5.13 -8.82
C ALA A 38 4.32 4.29 -9.06
N ALA A 39 4.27 3.34 -10.01
CA ALA A 39 5.42 2.53 -10.35
C ALA A 39 6.57 3.36 -10.96
N GLU A 40 6.26 4.34 -11.82
CA GLU A 40 7.25 5.27 -12.38
C GLU A 40 7.88 6.16 -11.31
N LEU A 41 7.09 6.67 -10.37
CA LEU A 41 7.59 7.45 -9.24
C LEU A 41 8.54 6.62 -8.35
N LEU A 42 8.15 5.39 -8.01
CA LEU A 42 8.97 4.51 -7.20
C LEU A 42 10.24 4.07 -7.95
N PHE A 43 10.16 3.80 -9.26
CA PHE A 43 11.32 3.58 -10.10
C PHE A 43 12.28 4.78 -10.05
N ALA A 44 11.77 6.00 -10.25
CA ALA A 44 12.55 7.22 -10.20
C ALA A 44 13.23 7.42 -8.83
N CYS A 45 12.52 7.12 -7.74
CA CYS A 45 13.09 7.13 -6.38
C CYS A 45 14.30 6.19 -6.28
N LEU A 46 14.13 4.94 -6.73
CA LEU A 46 15.16 3.90 -6.63
C LEU A 46 16.41 4.20 -7.47
N VAL A 47 16.26 4.69 -8.70
CA VAL A 47 17.40 5.01 -9.57
C VAL A 47 18.16 6.27 -9.13
N ASN A 48 17.55 7.10 -8.29
CA ASN A 48 18.17 8.27 -7.66
C ASN A 48 18.67 7.97 -6.23
N ASP A 49 18.96 6.70 -5.92
CA ASP A 49 19.46 6.23 -4.62
C ASP A 49 18.54 6.51 -3.42
N GLY A 50 17.26 6.82 -3.68
CA GLY A 50 16.22 6.96 -2.67
C GLY A 50 15.71 5.61 -2.16
N LYS A 51 14.94 5.64 -1.07
CA LYS A 51 14.28 4.46 -0.50
C LYS A 51 12.78 4.66 -0.35
N ILE A 52 12.09 3.53 -0.27
CA ILE A 52 10.63 3.48 -0.16
C ILE A 52 10.27 3.19 1.30
N LEU A 53 9.65 4.15 1.98
CA LEU A 53 9.05 3.93 3.29
C LEU A 53 7.59 3.51 3.10
N ILE A 54 7.16 2.46 3.79
CA ILE A 54 5.81 1.90 3.61
C ILE A 54 5.11 1.84 4.96
N CYS A 55 3.86 2.25 5.04
CA CYS A 55 3.05 2.10 6.23
C CYS A 55 1.58 1.76 5.91
N GLY A 56 0.88 1.27 6.93
CA GLY A 56 -0.55 1.01 6.89
C GLY A 56 -1.01 0.55 8.26
N ASP A 57 -2.23 0.91 8.65
CA ASP A 57 -2.80 0.54 9.95
C ASP A 57 -3.62 -0.74 9.89
N GLY A 58 -3.55 -1.55 10.95
CA GLY A 58 -4.36 -2.76 11.10
C GLY A 58 -4.18 -3.74 9.93
N HIS A 59 -5.29 -4.08 9.26
CA HIS A 59 -5.26 -5.01 8.11
C HIS A 59 -4.38 -4.49 6.96
N HIS A 60 -4.30 -3.18 6.77
CA HIS A 60 -3.48 -2.57 5.72
C HIS A 60 -1.96 -2.76 5.97
N SER A 61 -1.56 -2.92 7.23
CA SER A 61 -0.17 -3.25 7.62
C SER A 61 0.31 -4.59 7.04
N SER A 62 -0.60 -5.54 6.85
CA SER A 62 -0.28 -6.83 6.21
C SER A 62 0.07 -6.63 4.74
N ASN A 63 -0.74 -5.83 4.02
CA ASN A 63 -0.47 -5.49 2.62
C ASN A 63 0.78 -4.60 2.48
N ALA A 64 1.03 -3.70 3.44
CA ALA A 64 2.28 -2.93 3.52
C ALA A 64 3.51 -3.85 3.63
N SER A 65 3.40 -4.90 4.45
CA SER A 65 4.44 -5.92 4.59
C SER A 65 4.62 -6.73 3.30
N HIS A 66 3.53 -7.08 2.61
CA HIS A 66 3.61 -7.77 1.32
C HIS A 66 4.34 -6.94 0.27
N LEU A 67 4.04 -5.64 0.14
CA LEU A 67 4.77 -4.73 -0.76
C LEU A 67 6.25 -4.66 -0.39
N CYS A 68 6.56 -4.39 0.88
CA CYS A 68 7.93 -4.30 1.37
C CYS A 68 8.71 -5.59 1.07
N ASN A 69 8.10 -6.75 1.33
CA ASN A 69 8.69 -8.04 1.05
C ASN A 69 8.87 -8.25 -0.47
N ALA A 70 7.92 -7.89 -1.31
CA ALA A 70 8.06 -8.03 -2.76
C ALA A 70 9.24 -7.20 -3.31
N LEU A 71 9.44 -5.99 -2.79
CA LEU A 71 10.57 -5.13 -3.16
C LEU A 71 11.92 -5.65 -2.64
N MET A 72 11.97 -6.11 -1.39
CA MET A 72 13.21 -6.60 -0.76
C MET A 72 13.57 -8.05 -1.12
N SER A 73 12.59 -8.86 -1.52
CA SER A 73 12.77 -10.26 -1.89
C SER A 73 12.78 -10.45 -3.40
N ARG A 74 13.04 -11.69 -3.82
CA ARG A 74 13.04 -12.10 -5.23
C ARG A 74 11.63 -12.54 -5.60
N HIS A 75 10.74 -11.60 -5.95
CA HIS A 75 9.43 -11.94 -6.51
C HIS A 75 9.62 -12.28 -8.01
N GLY A 76 9.65 -13.56 -8.35
CA GLY A 76 9.72 -14.03 -9.75
C GLY A 76 11.10 -13.94 -10.40
N GLN A 77 11.76 -12.79 -10.37
CA GLN A 77 13.07 -12.59 -11.03
C GLN A 77 14.26 -12.63 -10.07
N ASP A 78 15.40 -13.17 -10.53
CA ASP A 78 16.65 -13.13 -9.77
C ASP A 78 17.30 -11.75 -9.89
N ARG A 79 16.95 -10.85 -8.96
CA ARG A 79 17.45 -9.47 -8.91
C ARG A 79 17.95 -9.08 -7.52
N PRO A 80 18.74 -7.99 -7.42
CA PRO A 80 19.08 -7.38 -6.13
C PRO A 80 17.83 -6.95 -5.35
N ALA A 81 17.95 -6.95 -4.03
CA ALA A 81 16.94 -6.38 -3.15
C ALA A 81 16.84 -4.86 -3.35
N LEU A 82 15.62 -4.34 -3.41
CA LEU A 82 15.38 -2.90 -3.50
C LEU A 82 15.22 -2.29 -2.09
N PRO A 83 15.72 -1.06 -1.86
CA PRO A 83 15.62 -0.39 -0.56
C PRO A 83 14.17 0.00 -0.23
N ALA A 84 13.51 -0.86 0.54
CA ALA A 84 12.19 -0.62 1.09
C ALA A 84 12.16 -0.91 2.61
N LEU A 85 11.31 -0.19 3.35
CA LEU A 85 11.14 -0.39 4.79
C LEU A 85 9.69 -0.23 5.21
N HIS A 86 9.10 -1.27 5.78
CA HIS A 86 7.81 -1.20 6.45
C HIS A 86 7.97 -0.65 7.88
N ILE A 87 7.65 0.62 8.09
CA ILE A 87 7.80 1.31 9.39
C ILE A 87 6.75 0.88 10.43
N GLY A 88 5.76 0.07 10.05
CA GLY A 88 4.79 -0.55 10.96
C GLY A 88 5.17 -1.94 11.47
N ALA A 89 6.29 -2.53 11.00
CA ALA A 89 6.60 -3.94 11.27
C ALA A 89 7.10 -4.23 12.70
N ASP A 90 7.81 -3.31 13.33
CA ASP A 90 8.42 -3.53 14.65
C ASP A 90 7.40 -3.34 15.77
N SER A 91 6.77 -4.44 16.18
CA SER A 91 5.79 -4.45 17.28
C SER A 91 6.32 -3.89 18.61
N ALA A 92 7.61 -4.03 18.91
CA ALA A 92 8.20 -3.55 20.16
C ALA A 92 8.37 -2.02 20.12
N LEU A 93 8.81 -1.49 18.98
CA LEU A 93 8.86 -0.05 18.74
C LEU A 93 7.45 0.56 18.76
N GLN A 94 6.48 -0.06 18.06
CA GLN A 94 5.09 0.40 18.05
C GLN A 94 4.52 0.46 19.47
N SER A 95 4.70 -0.59 20.27
CA SER A 95 4.27 -0.61 21.68
C SER A 95 4.92 0.50 22.51
N THR A 96 6.22 0.76 22.32
CA THR A 96 6.95 1.82 23.01
C THR A 96 6.41 3.20 22.65
N LEU A 97 6.18 3.46 21.36
CA LEU A 97 5.67 4.74 20.88
C LEU A 97 4.23 4.98 21.36
N MET A 98 3.37 3.96 21.31
CA MET A 98 2.01 4.02 21.85
C MET A 98 2.00 4.34 23.35
N HIS A 99 2.93 3.77 24.12
CA HIS A 99 3.05 4.06 25.55
C HIS A 99 3.56 5.49 25.84
N GLN A 100 4.53 5.97 25.05
CA GLN A 100 5.13 7.30 25.26
C GLN A 100 4.19 8.44 24.85
N ASN A 101 3.50 8.30 23.73
CA ASN A 101 2.59 9.31 23.23
C ASN A 101 1.33 8.65 22.62
N PRO A 102 0.24 8.53 23.39
CA PRO A 102 -1.01 7.96 22.90
C PRO A 102 -1.69 8.81 21.82
N LYS A 103 -1.25 10.06 21.62
CA LYS A 103 -1.90 11.04 20.73
C LYS A 103 -1.56 10.89 19.25
N GLN A 104 -1.12 9.69 18.84
CA GLN A 104 -0.86 9.30 17.45
C GLN A 104 0.37 10.04 16.91
N GLU A 105 1.49 9.34 16.71
CA GLU A 105 2.69 9.78 15.96
C GLU A 105 3.51 8.54 15.50
N LEU A 106 2.87 7.37 15.40
CA LEU A 106 3.55 6.08 15.28
C LEU A 106 4.46 5.99 14.04
N PHE A 107 3.96 6.50 12.92
CA PHE A 107 4.69 6.54 11.66
C PHE A 107 5.48 7.84 11.49
N ALA A 108 4.88 8.98 11.85
CA ALA A 108 5.48 10.30 11.71
C ALA A 108 6.88 10.38 12.35
N ARG A 109 7.06 9.83 13.55
CA ARG A 109 8.36 9.85 14.24
C ARG A 109 9.45 9.09 13.48
N GLN A 110 9.09 7.95 12.90
CA GLN A 110 10.02 7.15 12.11
C GLN A 110 10.33 7.82 10.78
N ILE A 111 9.34 8.44 10.13
CA ILE A 111 9.54 9.19 8.88
C ILE A 111 10.46 10.39 9.10
N THR A 112 10.23 11.20 10.14
CA THR A 112 11.12 12.31 10.48
C THR A 112 12.55 11.87 10.80
N THR A 113 12.73 10.63 11.27
CA THR A 113 14.05 10.10 11.66
C THR A 113 14.78 9.45 10.48
N LEU A 114 14.05 8.75 9.61
CA LEU A 114 14.61 7.87 8.58
C LEU A 114 14.44 8.41 7.16
N GLY A 115 13.38 9.19 6.92
CA GLY A 115 13.07 9.81 5.64
C GLY A 115 14.10 10.86 5.24
N GLN A 116 14.33 10.98 3.94
CA GLN A 116 15.23 11.95 3.33
C GLN A 116 14.54 12.53 2.09
N ALA A 117 14.97 13.72 1.66
CA ALA A 117 14.51 14.32 0.42
C ALA A 117 14.74 13.36 -0.76
N GLY A 118 13.71 13.14 -1.57
CA GLY A 118 13.73 12.19 -2.69
C GLY A 118 13.34 10.75 -2.34
N ASP A 119 13.16 10.42 -1.06
CA ASP A 119 12.46 9.19 -0.68
C ASP A 119 10.97 9.29 -1.00
N VAL A 120 10.31 8.14 -1.07
CA VAL A 120 8.85 8.05 -1.29
C VAL A 120 8.19 7.35 -0.11
N LEU A 121 7.09 7.91 0.38
CA LEU A 121 6.20 7.26 1.33
C LEU A 121 5.05 6.57 0.58
N VAL A 122 4.87 5.27 0.79
CA VAL A 122 3.68 4.52 0.34
C VAL A 122 2.79 4.22 1.54
N VAL A 123 1.55 4.66 1.48
CA VAL A 123 0.56 4.49 2.54
C VAL A 123 -0.57 3.58 2.06
N LEU A 124 -0.87 2.53 2.82
CA LEU A 124 -2.08 1.73 2.61
C LEU A 124 -3.14 2.14 3.63
N ALA A 125 -4.28 2.61 3.13
CA ALA A 125 -5.35 3.20 3.93
C ALA A 125 -6.71 2.56 3.66
N GLY A 126 -7.60 2.61 4.66
CA GLY A 126 -8.98 2.17 4.55
C GLY A 126 -9.92 3.32 4.19
N PRO A 127 -11.25 3.11 4.25
CA PRO A 127 -12.23 4.19 4.11
C PRO A 127 -12.22 5.19 5.28
N GLN A 128 -11.77 4.73 6.45
CA GLN A 128 -11.62 5.57 7.64
C GLN A 128 -10.13 5.78 7.89
N ASP A 129 -9.66 6.96 7.48
CA ASP A 129 -8.26 7.35 7.64
C ASP A 129 -7.93 7.51 9.12
N SER A 130 -6.81 6.93 9.53
CA SER A 130 -6.30 7.15 10.88
C SER A 130 -5.48 8.44 10.92
N SER A 131 -5.59 9.15 12.03
CA SER A 131 -4.61 10.16 12.46
C SER A 131 -3.13 9.76 12.29
N ASN A 132 -2.75 8.50 12.54
CA ASN A 132 -1.36 8.06 12.38
C ASN A 132 -0.91 8.18 10.92
N VAL A 133 -1.80 7.80 10.00
CA VAL A 133 -1.59 7.89 8.56
C VAL A 133 -1.56 9.36 8.10
N LEU A 134 -2.47 10.21 8.58
CA LEU A 134 -2.45 11.64 8.26
C LEU A 134 -1.12 12.32 8.65
N GLN A 135 -0.64 12.02 9.85
CA GLN A 135 0.63 12.57 10.32
C GLN A 135 1.82 11.96 9.60
N ALA A 136 1.71 10.71 9.12
CA ALA A 136 2.75 10.11 8.29
C ALA A 136 2.93 10.91 6.99
N VAL A 137 1.84 11.24 6.32
CA VAL A 137 1.82 12.07 5.10
C VAL A 137 2.42 13.45 5.38
N GLN A 138 1.95 14.12 6.45
CA GLN A 138 2.49 15.42 6.84
C GLN A 138 3.99 15.38 7.16
N ALA A 139 4.46 14.33 7.84
CA ALA A 139 5.87 14.15 8.15
C ALA A 139 6.71 13.87 6.89
N ALA A 140 6.17 13.13 5.92
CA ALA A 140 6.84 12.86 4.65
C ALA A 140 7.01 14.15 3.84
N HIS A 141 5.95 14.96 3.71
CA HIS A 141 6.06 16.26 3.05
C HIS A 141 7.06 17.19 3.75
N ALA A 142 7.13 17.17 5.08
CA ALA A 142 8.13 17.94 5.82
C ALA A 142 9.58 17.45 5.63
N GLN A 143 9.77 16.25 5.06
CA GLN A 143 11.07 15.69 4.67
C GLN A 143 11.33 15.78 3.15
N ASP A 144 10.54 16.56 2.41
CA ASP A 144 10.61 16.67 0.95
C ASP A 144 10.46 15.31 0.23
N MET A 145 9.58 14.45 0.77
CA MET A 145 9.21 13.16 0.19
C MET A 145 7.89 13.28 -0.59
N GLN A 146 7.77 12.54 -1.68
CA GLN A 146 6.48 12.34 -2.35
C GLN A 146 5.68 11.23 -1.67
N VAL A 147 4.36 11.29 -1.78
CA VAL A 147 3.45 10.32 -1.16
C VAL A 147 2.63 9.59 -2.21
N ILE A 148 2.52 8.27 -2.05
CA ILE A 148 1.60 7.41 -2.77
C ILE A 148 0.61 6.83 -1.77
N VAL A 149 -0.69 7.01 -2.01
CA VAL A 149 -1.75 6.39 -1.22
C VAL A 149 -2.40 5.27 -2.02
N ILE A 150 -2.41 4.07 -1.46
CA ILE A 150 -3.22 2.94 -1.96
C ILE A 150 -4.42 2.81 -1.02
N GLY A 151 -5.52 3.46 -1.36
CA GLY A 151 -6.64 3.72 -0.46
C GLY A 151 -7.98 3.33 -1.04
N SER A 152 -9.03 3.38 -0.22
CA SER A 152 -10.40 3.30 -0.74
C SER A 152 -10.75 4.60 -1.44
N GLN A 153 -11.54 4.53 -2.53
CA GLN A 153 -12.14 5.71 -3.15
C GLN A 153 -13.03 6.54 -2.20
N GLN A 154 -13.46 5.96 -1.07
CA GLN A 154 -14.29 6.62 -0.05
C GLN A 154 -13.48 7.28 1.08
N MET A 155 -12.16 7.34 0.95
CA MET A 155 -11.29 8.10 1.87
C MET A 155 -11.73 9.57 1.96
N GLN A 156 -11.47 10.21 3.10
CA GLN A 156 -11.99 11.57 3.36
C GLN A 156 -10.95 12.51 3.95
N GLN A 157 -10.20 12.06 4.95
CA GLN A 157 -9.33 12.95 5.70
C GLN A 157 -7.98 13.10 5.00
N LEU A 158 -7.52 12.05 4.33
CA LEU A 158 -6.24 12.07 3.60
C LEU A 158 -6.23 13.10 2.47
N ASP A 159 -7.35 13.28 1.75
CA ASP A 159 -7.46 14.28 0.67
C ASP A 159 -7.15 15.70 1.14
N ALA A 160 -7.32 16.00 2.44
CA ALA A 160 -7.04 17.32 2.99
C ALA A 160 -5.54 17.58 3.24
N VAL A 161 -4.70 16.55 3.23
CA VAL A 161 -3.25 16.65 3.48
C VAL A 161 -2.41 16.30 2.26
N LEU A 162 -2.99 15.69 1.22
CA LEU A 162 -2.29 15.41 -0.04
C LEU A 162 -2.03 16.69 -0.84
N VAL A 163 -0.90 16.72 -1.53
CA VAL A 163 -0.51 17.81 -2.44
C VAL A 163 -0.64 17.37 -3.91
N PRO A 164 -0.63 18.30 -4.89
CA PRO A 164 -0.86 17.95 -6.30
C PRO A 164 0.10 16.92 -6.90
N ASP A 165 1.31 16.79 -6.34
CA ASP A 165 2.34 15.87 -6.82
C ASP A 165 2.28 14.49 -6.12
N ASP A 166 1.35 14.30 -5.20
CA ASP A 166 1.07 12.99 -4.60
C ASP A 166 0.16 12.15 -5.51
N ILE A 167 0.26 10.83 -5.38
CA ILE A 167 -0.51 9.89 -6.20
C ILE A 167 -1.49 9.14 -5.32
N THR A 168 -2.77 9.16 -5.70
CA THR A 168 -3.81 8.36 -5.05
C THR A 168 -4.28 7.25 -5.99
N ILE A 169 -4.05 6.00 -5.58
CA ILE A 169 -4.67 4.81 -6.17
C ILE A 169 -5.96 4.54 -5.40
N ALA A 170 -7.05 5.13 -5.89
CA ALA A 170 -8.38 5.08 -5.27
C ALA A 170 -9.13 3.80 -5.66
N VAL A 171 -8.94 2.74 -4.86
CA VAL A 171 -9.57 1.43 -5.09
C VAL A 171 -11.10 1.55 -5.03
N PRO A 172 -11.82 1.14 -6.10
CA PRO A 172 -13.27 1.25 -6.16
C PRO A 172 -13.97 0.22 -5.26
N GLY A 173 -15.21 0.54 -4.90
CA GLY A 173 -16.11 -0.33 -4.14
C GLY A 173 -16.12 -0.08 -2.62
N GLU A 174 -17.13 -0.63 -1.97
CA GLU A 174 -17.45 -0.34 -0.55
C GLU A 174 -17.11 -1.50 0.40
N ARG A 175 -16.89 -2.71 -0.15
CA ARG A 175 -16.66 -3.91 0.66
C ARG A 175 -15.22 -3.97 1.13
N PHE A 176 -15.03 -3.92 2.44
CA PHE A 176 -13.72 -3.96 3.08
C PHE A 176 -12.86 -5.16 2.68
N ALA A 177 -13.44 -6.36 2.56
CA ALA A 177 -12.70 -7.56 2.14
C ALA A 177 -12.13 -7.42 0.72
N THR A 178 -12.91 -6.83 -0.18
CA THR A 178 -12.50 -6.63 -1.57
C THR A 178 -11.47 -5.53 -1.67
N LEU A 179 -11.59 -4.44 -0.90
CA LEU A 179 -10.56 -3.41 -0.77
C LEU A 179 -9.20 -4.01 -0.40
N LEU A 180 -9.14 -4.88 0.61
CA LEU A 180 -7.88 -5.53 1.02
C LEU A 180 -7.29 -6.42 -0.08
N GLN A 181 -8.13 -7.14 -0.83
CA GLN A 181 -7.69 -7.97 -1.95
C GLN A 181 -7.12 -7.12 -3.09
N GLN A 182 -7.80 -6.03 -3.46
CA GLN A 182 -7.34 -5.13 -4.51
C GLN A 182 -6.06 -4.39 -4.10
N GLN A 183 -5.95 -3.94 -2.84
CA GLN A 183 -4.71 -3.34 -2.32
C GLN A 183 -3.52 -4.29 -2.42
N LEU A 184 -3.71 -5.57 -2.10
CA LEU A 184 -2.66 -6.58 -2.26
C LEU A 184 -2.28 -6.74 -3.74
N MET A 185 -3.27 -6.83 -4.63
CA MET A 185 -3.01 -6.95 -6.07
C MET A 185 -2.26 -5.74 -6.62
N VAL A 186 -2.65 -4.52 -6.23
CA VAL A 186 -1.95 -3.27 -6.57
C VAL A 186 -0.50 -3.28 -6.07
N ALA A 187 -0.28 -3.67 -4.81
CA ALA A 187 1.07 -3.75 -4.24
C ALA A 187 1.98 -4.71 -5.04
N LEU A 188 1.47 -5.88 -5.42
CA LEU A 188 2.24 -6.84 -6.22
C LEU A 188 2.48 -6.31 -7.65
N MET A 189 1.46 -5.73 -8.30
CA MET A 189 1.61 -5.12 -9.62
C MET A 189 2.65 -3.99 -9.64
N ILE A 190 2.69 -3.14 -8.61
CA ILE A 190 3.71 -2.09 -8.48
C ILE A 190 5.11 -2.70 -8.46
N SER A 191 5.32 -3.76 -7.67
CA SER A 191 6.61 -4.46 -7.63
C SER A 191 7.00 -5.03 -9.00
N ASP A 192 6.06 -5.69 -9.68
CA ASP A 192 6.29 -6.28 -11.00
C ASP A 192 6.62 -5.21 -12.06
N LEU A 193 5.93 -4.06 -12.02
CA LEU A 193 6.17 -2.95 -12.93
C LEU A 193 7.51 -2.24 -12.67
N ILE A 194 7.92 -2.11 -11.41
CA ILE A 194 9.25 -1.60 -11.05
C ILE A 194 10.33 -2.56 -11.57
N ASP A 195 10.13 -3.86 -11.39
CA ASP A 195 11.07 -4.89 -11.86
C ASP A 195 11.19 -4.90 -13.38
N TYR A 196 10.07 -4.77 -14.08
CA TYR A 196 10.06 -4.61 -15.53
C TYR A 196 10.82 -3.37 -15.99
N GLN A 197 10.67 -2.23 -15.30
CA GLN A 197 11.40 -1.00 -15.64
C GLN A 197 12.91 -1.08 -15.37
N LEU A 198 13.31 -1.75 -14.28
CA LEU A 198 14.72 -1.89 -13.90
C LEU A 198 15.46 -2.97 -14.71
N PHE A 199 14.78 -4.06 -15.05
CA PHE A 199 15.42 -5.28 -15.57
C PHE A 199 14.86 -5.79 -16.90
N GLY A 200 13.73 -5.25 -17.37
CA GLY A 200 13.06 -5.65 -18.62
C GLY A 200 12.12 -6.86 -18.48
N SER A 201 11.53 -7.30 -19.60
CA SER A 201 10.73 -8.54 -19.66
C SER A 201 11.63 -9.77 -19.56
N ASN A 202 11.39 -10.63 -18.57
CA ASN A 202 11.85 -12.01 -18.63
C ASN A 202 10.85 -12.84 -19.43
N GLU A 203 11.30 -13.42 -20.55
CA GLU A 203 10.52 -14.38 -21.36
C GLU A 203 10.20 -15.70 -20.61
N GLU A 204 10.74 -15.92 -19.40
CA GLU A 204 10.64 -17.19 -18.67
C GLU A 204 9.42 -17.35 -17.74
N TYR A 205 8.50 -16.38 -17.70
CA TYR A 205 7.31 -16.45 -16.84
C TYR A 205 5.99 -16.12 -17.57
N VAL A 206 5.77 -16.78 -18.72
CA VAL A 206 4.42 -16.99 -19.30
C VAL A 206 4.06 -18.47 -19.19
#